data_AF-A0A958S5J3-F1
#
_entry.id   AF-A0A958S5J3-F1
#
_cell.length_a   1.000
_cell.length_b   1.000
_cell.length_c   1.000
_cell.angle_alpha   90.00
_cell.angle_beta   90.00
_cell.angle_gamma   90.00
#
_symmetry.space_group_name_H-M   'P 1'
#
loop_
_entity.id
_entity.type
_entity.pdbx_description
1 polymer ?
#
loop_
_entity_poly.entity_id
_entity_poly.type
_entity_poly.pdbx_seq_one_letter_code
_entity_poly.pdbx_strand_id
1 'polypeptide(L)'
;CDMVNIAREAMLAIGCIQAQRCHTNHCPAGVATQSKWLMRGLDPHMKSARLANYIATLRHDILRVSWACGVAHPAFISFEHIDILDEKFSKFSPKEVFSYQDHWGLPSEKDLQEISRIMG
;
A
#
# COMPACT_ATOMS: atom_id res chain seq x y z
N CYS A 1 -2.45 11.77 -2.26
CA CYS A 1 -2.56 10.67 -3.24
C CYS A 1 -3.93 10.02 -3.07
N ASP A 2 -4.63 9.82 -4.17
CA ASP A 2 -5.93 9.15 -4.26
C ASP A 2 -5.80 7.63 -4.44
N MET A 3 -4.62 7.16 -4.88
CA MET A 3 -4.35 5.74 -5.12
C MET A 3 -2.94 5.33 -4.69
N VAL A 4 -2.82 4.10 -4.21
CA VAL A 4 -1.54 3.44 -3.91
C VAL A 4 -1.40 2.22 -4.82
N ASN A 5 -0.36 2.21 -5.66
CA ASN A 5 -0.06 1.08 -6.52
C ASN A 5 0.94 0.14 -5.85
N ILE A 6 0.65 -1.15 -5.92
CA ILE A 6 1.52 -2.22 -5.42
C ILE A 6 1.88 -3.15 -6.57
N ALA A 7 3.13 -3.61 -6.61
CA ALA A 7 3.59 -4.52 -7.65
C ALA A 7 4.42 -5.64 -7.05
N ARG A 8 5.47 -5.29 -6.30
CA ARG A 8 6.37 -6.29 -5.70
C ARG A 8 5.65 -7.16 -4.68
N GLU A 9 4.83 -6.57 -3.85
CA GLU A 9 4.06 -7.23 -2.80
C GLU A 9 3.00 -8.14 -3.41
N ALA A 10 2.34 -7.68 -4.49
CA ALA A 10 1.43 -8.52 -5.26
C ALA A 10 2.16 -9.73 -5.86
N MET A 11 3.37 -9.53 -6.40
CA MET A 11 4.23 -10.62 -6.91
C MET A 11 4.62 -11.60 -5.80
N LEU A 12 4.96 -11.13 -4.59
CA LEU A 12 5.24 -11.97 -3.42
C LEU A 12 4.00 -12.76 -2.99
N ALA A 13 2.82 -12.13 -2.97
CA ALA A 13 1.56 -12.77 -2.62
C ALA A 13 1.21 -13.93 -3.57
N ILE A 14 1.49 -13.78 -4.87
CA ILE A 14 1.37 -14.86 -5.87
C ILE A 14 2.58 -15.79 -5.91
N GLY A 15 3.52 -15.68 -4.96
CA GLY A 15 4.58 -16.67 -4.75
C GLY A 15 5.95 -16.33 -5.36
N CYS A 16 6.23 -15.08 -5.72
CA CYS A 16 7.59 -14.64 -5.97
C CYS A 16 8.44 -14.88 -4.71
N ILE A 17 9.63 -15.44 -4.89
CA ILE A 17 10.59 -15.74 -3.81
C ILE A 17 11.85 -14.86 -3.89
N GLN A 18 11.79 -13.77 -4.67
CA GLN A 18 12.93 -12.88 -4.93
C GLN A 18 14.19 -13.61 -5.43
N ALA A 19 14.03 -14.59 -6.31
CA ALA A 19 15.17 -15.31 -6.91
C ALA A 19 16.04 -14.41 -7.82
N GLN A 20 15.57 -13.21 -8.19
CA GLN A 20 16.26 -12.23 -9.05
C GLN A 20 16.65 -12.77 -10.45
N ARG A 21 16.01 -13.85 -10.92
CA ARG A 21 16.22 -14.46 -12.24
C ARG A 21 15.19 -14.04 -13.29
N CYS A 22 14.40 -13.01 -13.03
CA CYS A 22 13.25 -12.63 -13.87
C CYS A 22 13.65 -12.34 -15.34
N HIS A 23 14.79 -11.68 -15.56
CA HIS A 23 15.30 -11.33 -16.89
C HIS A 23 15.83 -12.54 -17.69
N THR A 24 16.09 -13.67 -17.03
CA THR A 24 16.69 -14.85 -17.67
C THR A 24 15.66 -15.78 -18.30
N ASN A 25 14.36 -15.48 -18.17
CA ASN A 25 13.27 -16.40 -18.49
C ASN A 25 13.22 -17.70 -17.63
N HIS A 26 14.06 -17.82 -16.59
CA HIS A 26 14.15 -18.99 -15.72
C HIS A 26 13.68 -18.70 -14.28
N CYS A 27 12.55 -18.01 -14.11
CA CYS A 27 11.95 -17.79 -12.80
C CYS A 27 11.48 -19.13 -12.19
N PRO A 28 12.07 -19.60 -11.08
CA PRO A 28 11.72 -20.91 -10.49
C PRO A 28 10.31 -20.94 -9.89
N ALA A 29 9.74 -19.78 -9.55
CA ALA A 29 8.39 -19.67 -9.00
C ALA A 29 7.28 -19.61 -10.08
N GLY A 30 7.66 -19.59 -11.36
CA GLY A 30 6.71 -19.49 -12.47
C GLY A 30 6.08 -18.11 -12.70
N VAL A 31 6.48 -17.08 -11.94
CA VAL A 31 5.87 -15.74 -11.98
C VAL A 31 6.33 -14.93 -13.21
N ALA A 32 7.63 -14.94 -13.51
CA ALA A 32 8.23 -14.15 -14.59
C ALA A 32 8.99 -15.05 -15.57
N THR A 33 8.25 -15.81 -16.37
CA THR A 33 8.79 -16.76 -17.35
C THR A 33 7.75 -17.08 -18.42
N GLN A 34 8.22 -17.30 -19.64
CA GLN A 34 7.45 -17.80 -20.78
C GLN A 34 7.62 -19.33 -20.95
N SER A 35 8.41 -19.98 -20.10
CA SER A 35 8.57 -21.44 -20.12
C SER A 35 7.30 -22.12 -19.62
N LYS A 36 6.65 -22.90 -20.49
CA LYS A 36 5.42 -23.66 -20.15
C LYS A 36 5.62 -24.59 -18.95
N TRP A 37 6.83 -25.11 -18.74
CA TRP A 37 7.13 -25.97 -17.60
C TRP A 37 7.18 -25.18 -16.30
N LEU A 38 7.85 -24.02 -16.29
CA LEU A 38 7.97 -23.17 -15.09
C LEU A 38 6.66 -22.45 -14.76
N MET A 39 5.88 -22.00 -15.76
CA MET A 39 4.59 -21.34 -15.55
C MET A 39 3.57 -22.21 -14.79
N ARG A 40 3.73 -23.54 -14.80
CA ARG A 40 2.90 -24.44 -13.97
C ARG A 40 3.01 -24.12 -12.48
N GLY A 41 4.10 -23.50 -12.05
CA GLY A 41 4.25 -22.99 -10.69
C GLY A 41 3.30 -21.83 -10.36
N LEU A 42 2.69 -21.17 -11.35
CA LEU A 42 1.71 -20.08 -11.22
C LEU A 42 0.29 -20.60 -11.45
N ASP A 43 -0.27 -21.32 -10.46
CA ASP A 43 -1.68 -21.74 -10.46
C ASP A 43 -2.62 -20.56 -10.14
N PRO A 44 -3.47 -20.10 -11.08
CA PRO A 44 -4.37 -18.98 -10.86
C PRO A 44 -5.42 -19.24 -9.78
N HIS A 45 -5.90 -20.48 -9.61
CA HIS A 45 -6.95 -20.79 -8.63
C HIS A 45 -6.45 -20.59 -7.20
N MET A 46 -5.25 -21.09 -6.92
CA MET A 46 -4.64 -20.93 -5.59
C MET A 46 -4.09 -19.52 -5.38
N LYS A 47 -3.37 -18.97 -6.36
CA LYS A 47 -2.61 -17.73 -6.17
C LYS A 47 -3.46 -16.48 -6.23
N SER A 48 -4.58 -16.48 -6.96
CA SER A 48 -5.54 -15.38 -6.91
C SER A 48 -6.16 -15.22 -5.52
N ALA A 49 -6.52 -16.32 -4.85
CA ALA A 49 -7.01 -16.30 -3.48
C ALA A 49 -5.97 -15.73 -2.50
N ARG A 50 -4.68 -16.09 -2.67
CA ARG A 50 -3.58 -15.53 -1.88
C ARG A 50 -3.44 -14.01 -2.08
N LEU A 51 -3.50 -13.54 -3.33
CA LEU A 51 -3.44 -12.11 -3.63
C LEU A 51 -4.66 -11.36 -3.08
N ALA A 52 -5.86 -11.93 -3.21
CA ALA A 52 -7.08 -11.35 -2.66
C ALA A 52 -7.00 -11.21 -1.13
N ASN A 53 -6.52 -12.24 -0.43
CA ASN A 53 -6.29 -12.19 1.01
C ASN A 53 -5.26 -11.12 1.38
N TYR A 54 -4.15 -11.01 0.64
CA TYR A 54 -3.16 -9.95 0.87
C TYR A 54 -3.78 -8.55 0.73
N ILE A 55 -4.56 -8.29 -0.33
CA ILE A 55 -5.20 -6.99 -0.55
C ILE A 55 -6.24 -6.70 0.54
N ALA A 56 -7.04 -7.70 0.94
CA ALA A 56 -8.03 -7.54 2.01
C ALA A 56 -7.36 -7.19 3.34
N THR A 57 -6.28 -7.89 3.70
CA THR A 57 -5.50 -7.61 4.91
C THR A 57 -4.82 -6.25 4.84
N LEU A 58 -4.19 -5.89 3.71
CA LEU A 58 -3.57 -4.58 3.54
C LEU A 58 -4.58 -3.44 3.74
N ARG A 59 -5.78 -3.56 3.17
CA ARG A 59 -6.86 -2.57 3.36
C ARG A 59 -7.27 -2.48 4.82
N HIS A 60 -7.42 -3.62 5.49
CA HIS A 60 -7.74 -3.68 6.92
C HIS A 60 -6.66 -2.98 7.76
N ASP A 61 -5.40 -3.27 7.53
CA ASP A 61 -4.29 -2.69 8.29
C ASP A 61 -4.17 -1.18 8.09
N ILE A 62 -4.40 -0.67 6.87
CA ILE A 62 -4.47 0.78 6.60
C ILE A 62 -5.60 1.44 7.41
N LEU A 63 -6.77 0.80 7.51
CA LEU A 63 -7.86 1.29 8.35
C LEU A 63 -7.47 1.29 9.83
N ARG A 64 -6.76 0.26 10.31
CA ARG A 64 -6.28 0.22 11.70
C ARG A 64 -5.33 1.37 12.02
N VAL A 65 -4.41 1.69 11.10
CA VAL A 65 -3.53 2.86 11.25
C VAL A 65 -4.35 4.15 11.33
N SER A 66 -5.37 4.28 10.47
CA SER A 66 -6.27 5.44 10.47
C SER A 66 -6.98 5.61 11.83
N TRP A 67 -7.51 4.52 12.38
CA TRP A 67 -8.14 4.53 13.70
C TRP A 67 -7.15 4.83 14.83
N ALA A 68 -5.90 4.36 14.73
CA ALA A 68 -4.86 4.71 15.68
C ALA A 68 -4.51 6.21 15.65
N CYS A 69 -4.63 6.85 14.49
CA CYS A 69 -4.55 8.30 14.33
C CYS A 69 -5.83 9.04 14.78
N GLY A 70 -6.88 8.33 15.21
CA GLY A 70 -8.14 8.93 15.66
C GLY A 70 -9.11 9.30 14.55
N VAL A 71 -8.91 8.82 13.32
CA VAL A 71 -9.76 9.13 12.17
C VAL A 71 -10.39 7.89 11.54
N ALA A 72 -11.60 8.00 11.01
CA ALA A 72 -12.36 6.85 10.52
C ALA A 72 -11.79 6.24 9.22
N HIS A 73 -11.12 7.05 8.39
CA HIS A 73 -10.66 6.67 7.05
C HIS A 73 -9.26 7.28 6.76
N PRO A 74 -8.37 6.59 6.01
CA PRO A 74 -7.01 7.07 5.74
C PRO A 74 -6.96 8.43 5.02
N ALA A 75 -8.01 8.78 4.27
CA ALA A 75 -8.10 10.07 3.60
C ALA A 75 -8.24 11.28 4.56
N PHE A 76 -8.53 11.03 5.84
CA PHE A 76 -8.57 12.06 6.88
C PHE A 76 -7.22 12.23 7.61
N ILE A 77 -6.22 11.39 7.31
CA ILE A 77 -4.88 11.56 7.86
C ILE A 77 -4.23 12.77 7.18
N SER A 78 -4.23 13.90 7.89
CA SER A 78 -3.48 15.10 7.53
C SER A 78 -2.06 15.10 8.13
N PHE A 79 -1.25 16.10 7.74
CA PHE A 79 0.10 16.31 8.28
C PHE A 79 0.15 16.56 9.78
N GLU A 80 -0.96 16.93 10.41
CA GLU A 80 -1.06 17.09 11.87
C GLU A 80 -0.92 15.75 12.61
N HIS A 81 -1.11 14.62 11.91
CA HIS A 81 -0.93 13.28 12.48
C HIS A 81 0.48 12.70 12.26
N ILE A 82 1.38 13.44 11.61
CA ILE A 82 2.70 12.94 11.19
C ILE A 82 3.79 13.83 11.73
N ASP A 83 4.76 13.21 12.40
CA ASP A 83 6.00 13.85 12.83
C ASP A 83 7.19 13.29 12.04
N ILE A 84 8.14 14.17 11.75
CA ILE A 84 9.44 13.81 11.17
C ILE A 84 10.45 13.79 12.31
N LEU A 85 11.17 12.69 12.43
CA LEU A 85 12.23 12.53 13.42
C LEU A 85 13.59 12.60 12.72
N ASP A 86 14.50 13.39 13.27
CA ASP A 86 15.90 13.38 12.85
C ASP A 86 16.70 12.28 13.56
N GLU A 87 18.00 12.19 13.27
CA GLU A 87 18.92 11.23 13.90
C GLU A 87 19.04 11.40 15.43
N LYS A 88 18.66 12.56 15.96
CA LYS A 88 18.65 12.89 17.39
C LYS A 88 17.25 12.73 18.02
N PHE A 89 16.28 12.21 17.27
CA PHE A 89 14.87 12.11 17.66
C PHE A 89 14.22 13.47 17.97
N SER A 90 14.74 14.55 17.40
CA SER A 90 14.07 15.85 17.39
C SER A 90 12.83 15.74 16.51
N LYS A 91 11.70 16.23 17.00
CA LYS A 91 10.42 16.22 16.29
C LYS A 91 10.25 17.50 15.47
N PHE A 92 9.91 17.34 14.19
CA PHE A 92 9.56 18.42 13.28
C PHE A 92 8.24 18.11 12.59
N SER A 93 7.45 19.14 12.32
CA SER A 93 6.27 19.04 11.49
C SER A 93 6.64 19.01 10.00
N PRO A 94 5.83 18.36 9.14
CA PRO A 94 5.99 18.46 7.69
C PRO A 94 5.95 19.89 7.15
N LYS A 95 5.26 20.81 7.84
CA LYS A 95 5.24 22.25 7.50
C LYS A 95 6.62 22.88 7.63
N GLU A 96 7.34 22.58 8.71
CA GLU A 96 8.69 23.10 8.94
C GLU A 96 9.71 22.53 7.97
N VAL A 97 9.63 21.23 7.66
CA VAL A 97 10.62 20.54 6.83
C VAL A 97 10.37 20.75 5.33
N PHE A 98 9.11 20.67 4.90
CA PHE A 98 8.73 20.65 3.47
C PHE A 98 7.89 21.85 3.04
N SER A 99 7.66 22.84 3.93
CA SER A 99 6.86 24.05 3.62
C SER A 99 5.42 23.75 3.18
N TYR A 100 4.86 22.64 3.67
CA TYR A 100 3.49 22.26 3.36
C TYR A 100 2.49 23.29 3.91
N GLN A 101 1.48 23.62 3.11
CA GLN A 101 0.39 24.52 3.49
C GLN A 101 -0.80 23.72 4.02
N ASP A 102 -1.71 24.37 4.75
CA ASP A 102 -2.73 23.70 5.56
C ASP A 102 -3.49 22.58 4.82
N HIS A 103 -4.49 22.82 4.01
CA HIS A 103 -5.28 21.86 3.23
C HIS A 103 -4.52 20.95 2.23
N TRP A 104 -3.19 21.00 2.13
CA TRP A 104 -2.46 20.16 1.17
C TRP A 104 -2.59 18.68 1.49
N GLY A 105 -2.67 17.84 0.46
CA GLY A 105 -2.73 16.39 0.59
C GLY A 105 -4.10 15.84 1.00
N LEU A 106 -5.05 16.69 1.39
CA LEU A 106 -6.43 16.28 1.65
C LEU A 106 -7.23 16.18 0.33
N PRO A 107 -8.19 15.24 0.23
CA PRO A 107 -9.19 15.23 -0.83
C PRO A 107 -10.03 16.51 -0.87
N SER A 108 -10.83 16.67 -1.93
CA SER A 108 -11.80 17.76 -1.99
C SER A 108 -12.81 17.67 -0.85
N GLU A 109 -13.37 18.81 -0.42
CA GLU A 109 -14.42 18.84 0.62
C GLU A 109 -15.60 17.93 0.29
N LYS A 110 -15.96 17.85 -1.00
CA LYS A 110 -17.00 16.95 -1.49
C LYS A 110 -16.67 15.49 -1.23
N ASP A 111 -15.43 15.08 -1.50
CA ASP A 111 -14.99 13.69 -1.28
C ASP A 111 -14.91 13.38 0.22
N LEU A 112 -14.46 14.33 1.04
CA LEU A 112 -14.42 14.19 2.49
C LEU A 112 -15.82 13.99 3.08
N GLN A 113 -16.82 14.75 2.61
CA GLN A 113 -18.21 14.59 3.01
C GLN A 113 -18.77 13.23 2.59
N GLU A 114 -18.49 12.80 1.37
CA GLU A 114 -18.95 11.50 0.86
C GLU A 114 -18.32 10.33 1.61
N ILE A 115 -17.02 10.39 1.91
CA ILE A 115 -16.34 9.39 2.74
C ILE A 115 -16.98 9.36 4.13
N SER A 116 -17.25 10.52 4.73
CA SER A 116 -17.90 10.60 6.04
C SER A 116 -19.29 9.95 6.03
N ARG A 117 -20.04 10.11 4.93
CA ARG A 117 -21.35 9.48 4.72
C ARG A 117 -21.28 7.95 4.59
N ILE A 118 -20.22 7.42 3.98
CA ILE A 118 -20.03 5.97 3.78
C ILE A 118 -19.54 5.29 5.07
N MET A 119 -18.72 6.00 5.85
CA MET A 119 -18.07 5.46 7.05
C MET A 119 -18.91 5.63 8.33
N GLY A 120 -19.93 6.50 8.32
CA GLY A 120 -20.94 6.68 9.37
C GLY A 120 -22.23 5.93 9.10
#